data_AF-A0A3D9AID2-F1
#
_entry.id   AF-A0A3D9AID2-F1
#
_cell.length_a   1.000
_cell.length_b   1.000
_cell.length_c   1.000
_cell.angle_alpha   90.00
_cell.angle_beta   90.00
_cell.angle_gamma   90.00
#
_symmetry.space_group_name_H-M   'P 1'
#
loop_
_entity.id
_entity.type
_entity.pdbx_description
1 polymer ?
#
loop_
_entity_poly.entity_id
_entity_poly.type
_entity_poly.pdbx_seq_one_letter_code
_entity_poly.pdbx_strand_id
1 'polypeptide(L)'
;MKKLYMGAYTLCTVLGLSAQEVVWQKDIKSSTQDFLSQVTTTIDQQYLITGSSIQSGKGKMEAGSKPNNGYDFHLVKLNQQGEQV
;
A
#
# COMPACT_ATOMS: atom_id res chain seq x y z
N MET A 1 31.49 -37.74 -10.53
CA MET A 1 31.80 -36.54 -9.72
C MET A 1 31.26 -35.24 -10.31
N LYS A 2 31.47 -34.90 -11.60
CA LYS A 2 30.92 -33.66 -12.22
C LYS A 2 29.41 -33.43 -12.07
N LYS A 3 28.60 -34.49 -12.17
CA LYS A 3 27.13 -34.41 -11.98
C LYS A 3 26.71 -34.08 -10.54
N LEU A 4 27.48 -34.55 -9.55
CA LEU A 4 27.26 -34.22 -8.14
C LEU A 4 27.61 -32.75 -7.85
N TYR A 5 28.69 -32.23 -8.45
CA TYR A 5 29.04 -30.81 -8.33
C TYR A 5 27.99 -29.91 -8.98
N MET A 6 27.49 -30.24 -10.18
CA MET A 6 26.39 -29.48 -10.78
C MET A 6 25.12 -29.50 -9.91
N GLY A 7 24.74 -30.66 -9.35
CA GLY A 7 23.59 -30.75 -8.44
C GLY A 7 23.77 -29.89 -7.18
N ALA A 8 24.96 -29.91 -6.58
CA ALA A 8 25.28 -29.07 -5.43
C ALA A 8 25.25 -27.57 -5.78
N TYR A 9 25.77 -27.19 -6.95
CA TYR A 9 25.71 -25.80 -7.42
C TYR A 9 24.27 -25.32 -7.60
N THR A 10 23.41 -26.11 -8.24
CA THR A 10 21.99 -25.77 -8.42
C THR A 10 21.25 -25.68 -7.08
N LEU A 11 21.57 -26.55 -6.12
CA LEU A 11 20.97 -26.51 -4.79
C LEU A 11 21.38 -25.23 -4.03
N CYS A 12 22.66 -24.86 -4.05
CA CYS A 12 23.15 -23.67 -3.37
C CYS A 12 22.60 -22.36 -3.96
N THR A 13 22.40 -22.28 -5.28
CA THR A 13 21.86 -21.06 -5.90
C THR A 13 20.36 -20.89 -5.65
N VAL A 14 19.60 -21.97 -5.59
CA VAL A 14 18.16 -21.93 -5.29
C VAL A 14 17.89 -21.61 -3.83
N LEU A 15 18.70 -22.14 -2.91
CA LEU A 15 18.54 -21.90 -1.47
C LEU A 15 18.97 -20.49 -1.01
N GLY A 16 19.69 -19.74 -1.85
CA GLY A 16 20.14 -18.37 -1.56
C GLY A 16 19.17 -17.27 -2.02
N LEU A 17 18.09 -17.60 -2.71
CA LEU A 17 17.12 -16.62 -3.19
C LEU A 17 16.16 -16.25 -2.05
N SER A 18 16.38 -15.08 -1.45
CA SER A 18 15.40 -14.44 -0.58
C SER A 18 14.90 -13.15 -1.23
N ALA A 19 13.61 -12.88 -1.06
CA ALA A 19 13.04 -11.56 -1.34
C ALA A 19 13.29 -10.63 -0.14
N GLN A 20 12.96 -9.36 -0.32
CA GLN A 20 12.96 -8.40 0.78
C GLN A 20 11.96 -8.82 1.87
N GLU A 21 12.38 -8.70 3.13
CA GLU A 21 11.49 -8.93 4.27
C GLU A 21 10.42 -7.83 4.35
N VAL A 22 9.15 -8.24 4.47
CA VAL A 22 8.06 -7.31 4.71
C VAL A 22 8.01 -7.02 6.21
N VAL A 23 8.46 -5.82 6.60
CA VAL A 23 8.53 -5.41 8.01
C VAL A 23 7.12 -5.22 8.60
N TRP A 24 6.19 -4.68 7.81
CA TRP A 24 4.77 -4.57 8.17
C TRP A 24 3.89 -4.43 6.92
N GLN A 25 2.61 -4.74 7.08
CA GLN A 25 1.56 -4.49 6.10
C GLN A 25 0.33 -3.96 6.81
N LYS A 26 -0.32 -2.94 6.25
CA LYS A 26 -1.55 -2.38 6.80
C LYS A 26 -2.58 -2.11 5.72
N ASP A 27 -3.80 -2.59 5.97
CA ASP A 27 -4.97 -2.24 5.18
C ASP A 27 -5.60 -0.97 5.75
N ILE A 28 -5.74 0.06 4.92
CA ILE A 28 -6.54 1.26 5.24
C ILE A 28 -7.91 1.05 4.60
N LYS A 29 -8.97 0.96 5.44
CA LYS A 29 -10.33 0.74 4.95
C LYS A 29 -10.95 2.06 4.53
N SER A 30 -11.67 2.04 3.41
CA SER A 30 -12.47 3.15 2.92
C SER A 30 -13.87 2.67 2.57
N SER A 31 -14.86 3.54 2.70
CA SER A 31 -16.24 3.28 2.28
C SER A 31 -16.44 3.41 0.76
N THR A 32 -15.41 3.90 0.06
CA THR A 32 -15.47 4.28 -1.35
C THR A 32 -14.20 3.85 -2.07
N GLN A 33 -14.10 4.15 -3.38
CA GLN A 33 -12.85 3.94 -4.10
C GLN A 33 -11.82 5.00 -3.72
N ASP A 34 -10.65 4.54 -3.29
CA ASP A 34 -9.50 5.37 -2.96
C ASP A 34 -8.45 5.33 -4.05
N PHE A 35 -7.77 6.47 -4.21
CA PHE A 35 -6.62 6.66 -5.08
C PHE A 35 -5.44 7.08 -4.23
N LEU A 36 -4.41 6.23 -4.20
CA LEU A 36 -3.13 6.58 -3.60
C LEU A 36 -2.42 7.60 -4.50
N SER A 37 -2.00 8.73 -3.94
CA SER A 37 -1.24 9.75 -4.67
C SER A 37 0.25 9.66 -4.38
N GLN A 38 0.64 9.50 -3.11
CA GLN A 38 2.04 9.50 -2.71
C GLN A 38 2.25 8.81 -1.36
N VAL A 39 3.41 8.18 -1.22
CA VAL A 39 4.01 7.78 0.07
C VAL A 39 5.36 8.47 0.16
N THR A 40 5.60 9.23 1.23
CA THR A 40 6.84 9.97 1.41
C THR A 40 7.32 9.88 2.86
N THR A 41 8.63 9.92 3.07
CA THR A 41 9.20 9.99 4.40
C THR A 41 9.22 11.44 4.89
N THR A 42 9.00 11.61 6.19
CA THR A 42 9.00 12.90 6.89
C THR A 42 10.33 13.09 7.64
N ILE A 43 10.64 14.31 8.07
CA ILE A 43 11.92 14.64 8.74
C ILE A 43 12.14 13.86 10.05
N ASP A 44 11.06 13.45 10.70
CA ASP A 44 11.06 12.60 11.89
C ASP A 44 11.06 11.10 11.55
N GLN A 45 11.43 10.73 10.31
CA GLN A 45 11.60 9.36 9.83
C GLN A 45 10.32 8.51 9.86
N GLN A 46 9.17 9.16 9.78
CA GLN A 46 7.85 8.55 9.67
C GLN A 46 7.34 8.59 8.22
N TYR A 47 6.25 7.89 7.92
CA TYR A 47 5.63 7.88 6.59
C TYR A 47 4.43 8.83 6.54
N LEU A 48 4.35 9.66 5.51
CA LEU A 48 3.13 10.39 5.14
C LEU A 48 2.55 9.75 3.88
N ILE A 49 1.32 9.27 3.99
CA ILE A 49 0.54 8.68 2.91
C ILE A 49 -0.55 9.67 2.54
N THR A 50 -0.62 10.03 1.27
CA THR A 50 -1.61 10.97 0.75
C THR A 50 -2.41 10.34 -0.37
N GLY A 51 -3.70 10.64 -0.43
CA GLY A 51 -4.56 10.16 -1.49
C GLY A 51 -5.89 10.90 -1.51
N SER A 52 -6.82 10.37 -2.28
CA SER A 52 -8.18 10.89 -2.37
C SER A 52 -9.18 9.77 -2.51
N SER A 53 -10.39 9.96 -2.01
CA SER A 53 -11.49 9.03 -2.20
C SER A 53 -12.59 9.66 -3.05
N ILE A 54 -13.27 8.85 -3.87
CA ILE A 54 -14.49 9.29 -4.53
C ILE A 54 -15.52 9.56 -3.45
N GLN A 55 -16.10 10.76 -3.42
CA GLN A 55 -17.23 10.99 -2.53
C GLN A 55 -18.34 9.99 -2.86
N SER A 56 -18.84 9.24 -1.86
CA SER A 56 -20.15 8.61 -2.03
C SER A 56 -21.18 9.68 -1.81
N GLY A 57 -22.10 9.89 -2.77
CA GLY A 57 -23.24 10.76 -2.55
C GLY A 57 -23.97 10.29 -1.28
N LYS A 58 -23.75 10.97 -0.16
CA LYS A 58 -24.39 10.66 1.12
C LYS A 58 -25.83 11.18 1.07
N GLY A 59 -26.67 10.47 0.35
CA GLY A 59 -28.07 10.78 0.20
C GLY A 59 -28.65 9.84 -0.85
N LYS A 60 -29.86 9.33 -0.62
CA LYS A 60 -30.65 8.65 -1.66
C LYS A 60 -30.44 9.43 -2.96
N MET A 61 -29.99 8.76 -4.03
CA MET A 61 -30.00 9.38 -5.35
C MET A 61 -31.47 9.66 -5.68
N GLU A 62 -31.95 10.83 -5.29
CA GLU A 62 -33.23 11.33 -5.78
C GLU A 62 -33.08 11.48 -7.29
N ALA A 63 -34.11 11.11 -8.03
CA ALA A 63 -34.13 11.22 -9.48
C ALA A 63 -33.87 12.70 -9.86
N GLY A 64 -32.63 13.01 -10.27
CA GLY A 64 -32.17 14.37 -10.56
C GLY A 64 -30.89 14.82 -9.84
N SER A 65 -30.31 14.03 -8.92
CA SER A 65 -29.03 14.37 -8.30
C SER A 65 -27.89 14.33 -9.33
N LYS A 66 -27.14 15.45 -9.46
CA LYS A 66 -26.00 15.59 -10.37
C LYS A 66 -24.96 14.49 -10.14
N PRO A 67 -24.29 13.98 -11.19
CA PRO A 67 -23.19 13.04 -11.02
C PRO A 67 -22.12 13.66 -10.11
N ASN A 68 -21.57 12.84 -9.22
CA ASN A 68 -20.60 13.28 -8.25
C ASN A 68 -19.25 13.59 -8.93
N ASN A 69 -18.79 14.83 -8.83
CA ASN A 69 -17.52 15.29 -9.39
C ASN A 69 -16.47 15.62 -8.32
N GLY A 70 -16.75 15.29 -7.05
CA GLY A 70 -15.90 15.66 -5.91
C GLY A 70 -15.00 14.52 -5.41
N TYR A 71 -13.82 14.89 -4.92
CA TYR A 71 -12.89 14.02 -4.22
C TYR A 71 -12.70 14.53 -2.78
N ASP A 72 -12.72 13.61 -1.81
CA ASP A 72 -12.25 13.90 -0.45
C ASP A 72 -10.76 13.56 -0.36
N PHE A 73 -9.94 14.49 0.13
CA PHE A 73 -8.51 14.23 0.33
C PHE A 73 -8.25 13.55 1.67
N HIS A 74 -7.33 12.59 1.69
CA HIS A 74 -6.93 11.85 2.88
C HIS A 74 -5.43 11.95 3.08
N LEU A 75 -5.04 12.20 4.34
CA LEU A 75 -3.66 12.21 4.78
C LEU A 75 -3.54 11.31 6.01
N VAL A 76 -2.64 10.35 5.97
CA VAL A 76 -2.36 9.43 7.08
C VAL A 76 -0.87 9.47 7.35
N LYS A 77 -0.49 9.76 8.60
CA LYS A 77 0.90 9.65 9.06
C LYS A 77 1.07 8.34 9.82
N LEU A 78 2.08 7.54 9.47
CA LEU A 78 2.40 6.27 10.12
C LEU A 78 3.82 6.30 10.70
N ASN A 79 4.00 5.73 11.88
CA ASN A 79 5.32 5.46 12.44
C ASN A 79 6.03 4.32 11.67
N GLN A 80 7.25 3.99 12.11
CA GLN A 80 8.07 2.96 11.48
C GLN A 80 7.47 1.54 11.57
N GLN A 81 6.51 1.33 12.46
CA GLN A 81 5.80 0.08 12.69
C GLN A 81 4.46 0.01 11.93
N GLY A 82 4.10 1.04 11.16
CA GLY A 82 2.84 1.10 10.42
C GLY A 82 1.63 1.51 11.29
N GLU A 83 1.85 2.11 12.46
CA GLU A 83 0.80 2.62 13.33
C GLU A 83 0.57 4.10 13.10
N GLN A 84 -0.68 4.54 13.17
CA GLN A 84 -1.01 5.94 12.93
C GLN A 84 -0.54 6.82 14.10
N VAL A 85 0.01 7.99 13.78
CA VAL A 85 0.51 8.99 14.72
C VAL A 85 -0.12 10.37 14.53
#